data_AF-A0A973JTU8-F1
#
_entry.id   AF-A0A973JTU8-F1
#
_cell.length_a   1.000
_cell.length_b   1.000
_cell.length_c   1.000
_cell.angle_alpha   90.00
_cell.angle_beta   90.00
_cell.angle_gamma   90.00
#
_symmetry.space_group_name_H-M   'P 1'
#
loop_
_entity.id
_entity.type
_entity.pdbx_description
1 polymer ?
#
loop_
_entity_poly.entity_id
_entity_poly.type
_entity_poly.pdbx_seq_one_letter_code
_entity_poly.pdbx_strand_id
1 'polypeptide(L)'
;MAIDSVRLLTDSAAQIWRGLSRYSSIESLTASDCFDDWIGAAAPAAALDRAEEQSLRRQYRRLSTLIDEIETLVRSRARAIDLVRSRISEDAIIL
;
A
#
# COMPACT_ATOMS: atom_id res chain seq x y z
N MET A 1 11.75 -4.87 -20.91
CA MET A 1 10.81 -5.68 -20.09
C MET A 1 10.77 -5.29 -18.62
N ALA A 2 11.87 -4.90 -17.97
CA ALA A 2 11.84 -4.48 -16.56
C ALA A 2 10.97 -3.22 -16.29
N ILE A 3 10.91 -2.26 -17.23
CA ILE A 3 10.13 -1.02 -17.10
C ILE A 3 8.62 -1.32 -17.02
N ASP A 4 8.12 -2.25 -17.83
CA ASP A 4 6.69 -2.60 -17.86
C ASP A 4 6.27 -3.30 -16.56
N SER A 5 7.14 -4.14 -16.00
CA SER A 5 6.92 -4.79 -14.71
C SER A 5 6.86 -3.79 -13.57
N VAL A 6 7.79 -2.82 -13.51
CA VAL A 6 7.78 -1.79 -12.47
C VAL A 6 6.49 -0.97 -12.55
N ARG A 7 6.07 -0.55 -13.75
CA ARG A 7 4.84 0.21 -13.94
C ARG A 7 3.61 -0.58 -13.47
N LEU A 8 3.45 -1.82 -13.92
CA LEU A 8 2.29 -2.65 -13.57
C LEU A 8 2.20 -2.97 -12.07
N LEU A 9 3.35 -3.24 -11.43
CA LEU A 9 3.42 -3.45 -9.99
C LEU A 9 3.08 -2.17 -9.23
N THR A 10 3.59 -1.01 -9.69
CA THR A 10 3.31 0.30 -9.09
C THR A 10 1.82 0.66 -9.22
N ASP A 11 1.21 0.41 -10.37
CA ASP A 11 -0.23 0.61 -10.60
C ASP A 11 -1.07 -0.26 -9.64
N SER A 12 -0.71 -1.54 -9.54
CA SER A 12 -1.39 -2.50 -8.65
C SER A 12 -1.25 -2.10 -7.18
N ALA A 13 -0.04 -1.69 -6.77
CA ALA A 13 0.24 -1.23 -5.42
C ALA A 13 -0.55 0.05 -5.10
N ALA A 14 -0.59 1.01 -6.02
CA ALA A 14 -1.34 2.25 -5.86
C ALA A 14 -2.85 2.00 -5.69
N GLN A 15 -3.41 1.06 -6.43
CA GLN A 15 -4.83 0.71 -6.30
C GLN A 15 -5.15 0.13 -4.92
N ILE A 16 -4.34 -0.81 -4.43
CA ILE A 16 -4.52 -1.38 -3.09
C ILE A 16 -4.32 -0.31 -2.01
N TRP A 17 -3.31 0.55 -2.20
CA TRP A 17 -3.04 1.66 -1.30
C TRP A 17 -4.26 2.54 -1.07
N ARG A 18 -4.94 2.98 -2.14
CA ARG A 18 -6.13 3.84 -2.04
C ARG A 18 -7.27 3.19 -1.25
N GLY A 19 -7.39 1.86 -1.32
CA GLY A 19 -8.36 1.12 -0.50
C GLY A 19 -8.00 1.20 0.98
N LEU A 20 -6.73 0.94 1.30
CA LEU A 20 -6.21 0.91 2.66
C LEU A 20 -6.12 2.31 3.30
N SER A 21 -5.89 3.36 2.51
CA SER A 21 -5.77 4.74 3.00
C SER A 21 -7.06 5.29 3.62
N ARG A 22 -8.19 4.60 3.43
CA ARG A 22 -9.46 4.91 4.12
C ARG A 22 -9.44 4.53 5.59
N TYR A 23 -8.55 3.63 5.98
CA TYR A 23 -8.51 3.03 7.31
C TYR A 23 -7.32 3.51 8.14
N SER A 24 -6.20 3.86 7.50
CA SER A 24 -5.00 4.37 8.17
C SER A 24 -4.08 5.10 7.19
N SER A 25 -3.14 5.88 7.73
CA SER A 25 -2.27 6.77 6.93
C SER A 25 -1.19 6.00 6.16
N ILE A 26 -0.59 6.70 5.19
CA ILE A 26 0.49 6.14 4.40
C ILE A 26 1.78 5.98 5.20
N GLU A 27 2.06 6.96 6.07
CA GLU A 27 3.23 6.95 6.93
C GLU A 27 3.17 5.75 7.87
N SER A 28 2.01 5.48 8.45
CA SER A 28 1.77 4.32 9.32
C SER A 28 2.07 3.01 8.59
N LEU A 29 1.63 2.85 7.34
CA LEU A 29 1.86 1.59 6.60
C LEU A 29 3.33 1.35 6.26
N THR A 30 4.10 2.43 6.04
CA THR A 30 5.56 2.33 5.79
C THR A 30 6.39 2.18 7.05
N ALA A 31 5.83 2.57 8.21
CA ALA A 31 6.51 2.55 9.51
C ALA A 31 6.15 1.31 10.35
N SER A 32 5.02 0.66 10.09
CA SER A 32 4.57 -0.52 10.82
C SER A 32 5.09 -1.81 10.20
N ASP A 33 5.63 -2.69 11.05
CA ASP A 33 6.07 -4.03 10.63
C ASP A 33 4.91 -5.03 10.54
N CYS A 34 3.78 -4.74 11.20
CA CYS A 34 2.62 -5.64 11.23
C CYS A 34 1.27 -4.93 11.07
N PHE A 35 0.27 -5.70 10.62
CA PHE A 35 -1.09 -5.21 10.37
C PHE A 35 -1.74 -4.61 11.62
N ASP A 36 -1.53 -5.24 12.79
CA ASP A 36 -2.18 -4.85 14.03
C ASP A 36 -1.70 -3.46 14.50
N ASP A 37 -0.41 -3.15 14.33
CA ASP A 37 0.14 -1.81 14.57
C ASP A 37 -0.41 -0.79 13.58
N TRP A 38 -0.48 -1.17 12.29
CA TRP A 38 -0.95 -0.30 11.23
C TRP A 38 -2.43 0.11 11.41
N ILE A 39 -3.31 -0.86 11.72
CA ILE A 39 -4.74 -0.61 11.92
C ILE A 39 -5.00 0.06 13.28
N GLY A 40 -4.21 -0.27 14.30
CA GLY A 40 -4.29 0.31 15.63
C GLY A 40 -3.91 1.78 15.66
N ALA A 41 -2.95 2.21 14.83
CA ALA A 41 -2.49 3.59 14.74
C ALA A 41 -3.58 4.60 14.34
N ALA A 42 -4.62 4.15 13.66
CA ALA A 42 -5.70 5.00 13.18
C ALA A 42 -7.04 4.81 13.90
N ALA A 43 -7.15 3.78 14.77
CA ALA A 43 -8.35 3.39 15.51
C ALA A 43 -9.64 3.60 14.67
N PRO A 44 -9.99 2.64 13.78
CA PRO A 44 -11.10 2.84 12.86
C PRO A 44 -12.37 3.27 13.62
N ALA A 45 -13.02 4.34 13.15
CA ALA A 45 -14.16 4.97 13.82
C ALA A 45 -15.34 4.00 14.06
N ALA A 46 -15.39 2.90 13.31
CA ALA A 46 -16.27 1.77 13.53
C ALA A 46 -15.46 0.48 13.68
N ALA A 47 -15.93 -0.42 14.54
CA ALA A 47 -15.36 -1.76 14.65
C ALA A 47 -15.57 -2.50 13.31
N LEU A 48 -14.46 -2.94 12.71
CA LEU A 48 -14.48 -3.78 11.53
C LEU A 48 -15.11 -5.13 11.87
N ASP A 49 -15.94 -5.65 10.97
CA ASP A 49 -16.36 -7.04 11.11
C ASP A 49 -15.20 -8.01 10.75
N ARG A 50 -15.38 -9.29 11.05
CA ARG A 50 -14.34 -10.31 10.85
C ARG A 50 -13.99 -10.53 9.38
N ALA A 51 -14.95 -10.35 8.46
CA ALA A 51 -14.74 -10.51 7.04
C ALA A 51 -14.00 -9.30 6.44
N GLU A 52 -14.38 -8.10 6.86
CA GLU A 52 -13.70 -6.85 6.54
C GLU A 52 -12.25 -6.87 7.03
N GLU A 53 -12.02 -7.22 8.29
CA GLU A 53 -10.67 -7.34 8.85
C GLU A 53 -9.83 -8.34 8.05
N GLN A 54 -10.39 -9.51 7.73
CA GLN A 54 -9.69 -10.53 6.96
C GLN A 54 -9.37 -10.07 5.53
N SER A 55 -10.25 -9.30 4.90
CA SER A 55 -10.04 -8.67 3.59
C SER A 55 -8.90 -7.64 3.67
N LEU A 56 -8.93 -6.76 4.68
CA LEU A 56 -7.90 -5.76 4.91
C LEU A 56 -6.54 -6.40 5.20
N ARG A 57 -6.48 -7.45 6.02
CA ARG A 57 -5.25 -8.21 6.26
C ARG A 57 -4.66 -8.77 4.96
N ARG A 58 -5.50 -9.24 4.02
CA ARG A 58 -5.04 -9.74 2.71
C ARG A 58 -4.52 -8.60 1.84
N GLN A 59 -5.24 -7.49 1.79
CA GLN A 59 -4.83 -6.31 1.03
C GLN A 59 -3.51 -5.73 1.55
N TYR A 60 -3.36 -5.60 2.88
CA TYR A 60 -2.14 -5.16 3.55
C TYR A 60 -0.94 -6.03 3.14
N ARG A 61 -1.04 -7.36 3.32
CA ARG A 61 0.04 -8.28 2.95
C ARG A 61 0.37 -8.19 1.46
N ARG A 62 -0.64 -8.10 0.61
CA ARG A 62 -0.44 -7.97 -0.84
C ARG A 62 0.29 -6.69 -1.19
N LEU A 63 -0.05 -5.57 -0.54
CA LEU A 63 0.67 -4.31 -0.72
C LEU A 63 2.14 -4.44 -0.28
N SER A 64 2.41 -5.03 0.89
CA SER A 64 3.78 -5.29 1.34
C SER A 64 4.57 -6.12 0.33
N THR A 65 4.00 -7.21 -0.18
CA THR A 65 4.63 -8.04 -1.21
C THR A 65 4.93 -7.26 -2.49
N LEU A 66 3.99 -6.44 -2.97
CA LEU A 66 4.22 -5.61 -4.16
C LEU A 66 5.33 -4.59 -3.94
N ILE A 67 5.42 -3.99 -2.74
CA ILE A 67 6.50 -3.06 -2.40
C ILE A 67 7.85 -3.78 -2.40
N ASP A 68 7.92 -4.98 -1.84
CA ASP A 68 9.16 -5.78 -1.81
C ASP A 68 9.58 -6.24 -3.23
N GLU A 69 8.63 -6.57 -4.10
CA GLU A 69 8.88 -6.87 -5.51
C GLU A 69 9.40 -5.65 -6.27
N ILE A 70 8.79 -4.48 -6.09
CA ILE A 70 9.28 -3.22 -6.67
C ILE A 70 10.67 -2.89 -6.13
N GLU A 71 10.88 -3.02 -4.81
CA GLU A 71 12.17 -2.84 -4.15
C GLU A 71 13.24 -3.74 -4.77
N THR A 72 12.92 -5.00 -5.06
CA THR A 72 13.84 -5.93 -5.72
C THR A 72 14.23 -5.44 -7.11
N LEU A 73 13.29 -4.84 -7.87
CA LEU A 73 13.55 -4.31 -9.20
C LEU A 73 14.32 -2.98 -9.19
N VAL A 74 14.04 -2.09 -8.23
CA VAL A 74 14.66 -0.74 -8.16
C VAL A 74 15.83 -0.64 -7.18
N ARG A 75 16.13 -1.72 -6.45
CA ARG A 75 17.21 -1.87 -5.46
C ARG A 75 17.19 -0.82 -4.34
N SER A 76 16.01 -0.31 -4.00
CA SER A 76 15.84 0.70 -2.95
C SER A 76 14.41 0.73 -2.45
N ARG A 77 14.22 0.49 -1.14
CA ARG A 77 12.91 0.58 -0.49
C ARG A 77 12.30 1.98 -0.58
N ALA A 78 13.11 3.01 -0.31
CA ALA A 78 12.67 4.40 -0.41
C ALA A 78 12.14 4.72 -1.82
N ARG A 79 12.89 4.30 -2.86
CA ARG A 79 12.47 4.50 -4.24
C ARG A 79 11.21 3.71 -4.62
N ALA A 80 11.04 2.50 -4.08
CA ALA A 80 9.82 1.71 -4.29
C ALA A 80 8.58 2.42 -3.70
N ILE A 81 8.69 2.94 -2.48
CA ILE A 81 7.63 3.70 -1.82
C ILE A 81 7.33 4.99 -2.60
N ASP A 82 8.35 5.73 -3.03
CA ASP A 82 8.18 6.99 -3.77
C ASP A 82 7.50 6.78 -5.12
N LEU A 83 7.78 5.68 -5.82
CA LEU A 83 7.08 5.33 -7.06
C LEU A 83 5.58 5.13 -6.82
N VAL A 84 5.21 4.39 -5.78
CA VAL A 84 3.80 4.14 -5.43
C VAL A 84 3.12 5.44 -5.01
N ARG A 85 3.78 6.29 -4.20
CA ARG A 85 3.27 7.63 -3.81
C ARG A 85 3.04 8.54 -5.01
N SER A 86 4.01 8.58 -5.92
CA SER A 86 3.92 9.39 -7.14
C SER A 86 2.74 8.95 -7.98
N ARG A 87 2.56 7.64 -8.16
CA ARG A 87 1.43 7.09 -8.93
C ARG A 87 0.07 7.34 -8.28
N ILE A 88 0.00 7.31 -6.94
CA ILE A 88 -1.20 7.70 -6.20
C ILE A 88 -1.57 9.16 -6.51
N SER A 89 -0.56 10.04 -6.49
CA SER A 89 -0.73 11.48 -6.72
C SER A 89 -1.08 11.81 -8.18
N GLU A 90 -0.49 11.11 -9.15
CA GLU A 90 -0.79 11.29 -10.58
C GLU A 90 -2.25 10.99 -10.92
N ASP A 91 -2.82 9.90 -10.41
CA ASP A 91 -4.23 9.59 -10.69
C ASP A 91 -5.19 10.53 -9.93
N ALA A 92 -4.76 11.16 -8.83
CA ALA A 92 -5.58 12.14 -8.11
C ALA A 92 -5.74 13.46 -8.89
N ILE A 93 -4.90 13.72 -9.89
CA ILE A 93 -4.98 14.89 -10.78
C ILE A 93 -6.02 14.67 -11.90
N ILE A 94 -6.46 13.43 -12.10
CA ILE A 94 -7.36 13.03 -13.21
C ILE A 94 -8.84 12.94 -12.76
N LEU A 95 -9.13 13.15 -11.47
CA LEU A 95 -10.49 13.18 -10.89
C LEU A 95 -10.86 14.60 -10.43
#